data_AF-A0A3D8I0U6-F1
#
_entry.id   AF-A0A3D8I0U6-F1
#
_cell.length_a   1.000
_cell.length_b   1.000
_cell.length_c   1.000
_cell.angle_alpha   90.00
_cell.angle_beta   90.00
_cell.angle_gamma   90.00
#
_symmetry.space_group_name_H-M   'P 1'
#
loop_
_entity.id
_entity.type
_entity.pdbx_description
1 polymer ?
#
loop_
_entity_poly.entity_id
_entity_poly.type
_entity_poly.pdbx_seq_one_letter_code
_entity_poly.pdbx_strand_id
1 'polypeptide(L)'
;FKERLEKIHKTENSVFIHIRRGDYCKLSWCLEIEYYQKAVRYIQERVKNPTFFVFGATDSDFIQKLDLGVSFENLGESHITADNQHHDMFLMSACKYGIIANSTYSWWAAYLGRQKDIVIAPSGWIPVEGSSQIIPKEWIKIETVKKLHNYPIPNLKNNPHKKPSYSPKRFLKNLRYLARYDIKESVSQLMQYQFSPQIAENFAAMLRDEIKNDWDIITPPK
;
A
#
# COMPACT_ATOMS: atom_id res chain seq x y z
N PHE A 1 -9.85 14.48 7.62
CA PHE A 1 -8.40 14.20 7.77
C PHE A 1 -7.90 14.34 9.21
N LYS A 2 -7.84 15.55 9.80
CA LYS A 2 -7.24 15.78 11.15
C LYS A 2 -7.78 14.84 12.25
N GLU A 3 -9.09 14.70 12.36
CA GLU A 3 -9.73 13.82 13.35
C GLU A 3 -9.31 12.35 13.20
N ARG A 4 -9.24 11.85 11.96
CA ARG A 4 -8.77 10.49 11.66
C ARG A 4 -7.30 10.31 12.07
N LEU A 5 -6.47 11.31 11.82
CA LEU A 5 -5.06 11.28 12.22
C LEU A 5 -4.90 11.30 13.74
N GLU A 6 -5.61 12.18 14.44
CA GLU A 6 -5.60 12.21 15.91
C GLU A 6 -6.04 10.88 16.51
N LYS A 7 -7.04 10.23 15.92
CA LYS A 7 -7.49 8.90 16.34
C LYS A 7 -6.38 7.86 16.23
N ILE A 8 -5.64 7.85 15.13
CA ILE A 8 -4.50 6.96 14.93
C ILE A 8 -3.40 7.24 15.96
N HIS A 9 -3.09 8.51 16.24
CA HIS A 9 -2.08 8.88 17.24
C HIS A 9 -2.46 8.53 18.67
N LYS A 10 -3.74 8.60 19.02
CA LYS A 10 -4.27 8.17 20.33
C LYS A 10 -4.35 6.65 20.48
N THR A 11 -4.15 5.91 19.39
CA THR A 11 -4.23 4.45 19.37
C THR A 11 -2.82 3.83 19.47
N GLU A 12 -2.51 3.25 20.62
CA GLU A 12 -1.17 2.70 20.92
C GLU A 12 -0.73 1.62 19.90
N ASN A 13 -1.61 0.66 19.61
CA ASN A 13 -1.34 -0.44 18.69
C ASN A 13 -2.24 -0.35 17.45
N SER A 14 -2.07 0.75 16.71
CA SER A 14 -2.77 1.01 15.45
C SER A 14 -2.25 0.13 14.31
N VAL A 15 -3.16 -0.58 13.65
CA VAL A 15 -2.88 -1.47 12.53
C VAL A 15 -3.67 -0.99 11.32
N PHE A 16 -3.00 -0.55 10.26
CA PHE A 16 -3.71 -0.28 9.02
C PHE A 16 -3.88 -1.57 8.21
N ILE A 17 -5.01 -1.70 7.53
CA ILE A 17 -5.31 -2.75 6.56
C ILE A 17 -5.71 -2.07 5.26
N HIS A 18 -4.91 -2.25 4.22
CA HIS A 18 -5.27 -1.75 2.90
C HIS A 18 -5.91 -2.85 2.07
N ILE A 19 -7.11 -2.59 1.55
CA ILE A 19 -7.83 -3.51 0.67
C ILE A 19 -7.88 -2.90 -0.73
N ARG A 20 -7.10 -3.45 -1.67
CA ARG A 20 -7.16 -3.05 -3.07
C ARG A 20 -8.17 -3.91 -3.83
N ARG A 21 -9.27 -3.27 -4.25
CA ARG A 21 -10.31 -3.88 -5.11
C ARG A 21 -10.41 -3.15 -6.43
N GLY A 22 -11.63 -2.88 -6.92
CA GLY A 22 -11.88 -2.16 -8.15
C GLY A 22 -11.32 -2.88 -9.38
N ASP A 23 -10.36 -2.27 -10.04
CA ASP A 23 -9.64 -2.79 -11.20
C ASP A 23 -9.00 -4.16 -10.92
N TYR A 24 -8.50 -4.40 -9.71
CA TYR A 24 -7.87 -5.67 -9.35
C TYR A 24 -8.86 -6.84 -9.41
N CYS A 25 -10.13 -6.61 -9.08
CA CYS A 25 -11.12 -7.68 -9.09
C CYS A 25 -11.53 -8.02 -10.52
N LYS A 26 -11.57 -7.03 -11.42
CA LYS A 26 -11.77 -7.25 -12.86
C LYS A 26 -10.62 -8.04 -13.50
N LEU A 27 -9.40 -7.83 -13.02
CA LEU A 27 -8.19 -8.53 -13.48
C LEU A 27 -7.93 -9.85 -12.76
N SER A 28 -8.79 -10.26 -11.82
CA SER A 28 -8.57 -11.43 -10.95
C SER A 28 -7.28 -11.36 -10.10
N TRP A 29 -6.81 -10.16 -9.78
CA TRP A 29 -5.65 -9.88 -8.92
C TRP A 29 -6.05 -9.50 -7.49
N CYS A 30 -7.36 -9.39 -7.21
CA CYS A 30 -7.85 -9.17 -5.85
C CYS A 30 -7.37 -10.27 -4.91
N LEU A 31 -6.85 -9.86 -3.76
CA LEU A 31 -6.50 -10.78 -2.68
C LEU A 31 -7.78 -11.33 -2.04
N GLU A 32 -7.73 -12.61 -1.70
CA GLU A 32 -8.83 -13.29 -1.02
C GLU A 32 -8.93 -12.85 0.44
N ILE A 33 -10.13 -12.95 1.02
CA ILE A 33 -10.38 -12.53 2.41
C ILE A 33 -9.51 -13.34 3.39
N GLU A 34 -9.24 -14.60 3.08
CA GLU A 34 -8.42 -15.52 3.89
C GLU A 34 -6.99 -15.00 4.09
N TYR A 35 -6.44 -14.24 3.14
CA TYR A 35 -5.14 -13.58 3.32
C TYR A 35 -5.22 -12.57 4.47
N TYR A 36 -6.23 -11.70 4.45
CA TYR A 36 -6.41 -10.67 5.48
C TYR A 36 -6.71 -11.29 6.84
N GLN A 37 -7.54 -12.34 6.89
CA GLN A 37 -7.81 -13.06 8.14
C GLN A 37 -6.56 -13.71 8.73
N LYS A 38 -5.70 -14.33 7.90
CA LYS A 38 -4.40 -14.87 8.35
C LYS A 38 -3.48 -13.75 8.86
N ALA A 39 -3.45 -12.61 8.18
CA ALA A 39 -2.65 -11.45 8.58
C ALA A 39 -3.12 -10.85 9.92
N VAL A 40 -4.43 -10.71 10.09
CA VAL A 40 -5.04 -10.24 11.34
C VAL A 40 -4.68 -11.17 12.51
N ARG A 41 -4.82 -12.49 12.33
CA ARG A 41 -4.43 -13.47 13.36
C ARG A 41 -2.95 -13.36 13.74
N TYR A 42 -2.07 -13.23 12.74
CA TYR A 42 -0.63 -13.06 12.99
C TYR A 42 -0.34 -11.84 13.88
N ILE A 43 -1.05 -10.72 13.66
CA ILE A 43 -0.95 -9.52 14.49
C ILE A 43 -1.51 -9.77 15.89
N GLN A 44 -2.71 -10.37 16.03
CA GLN A 44 -3.33 -10.61 17.34
C GLN A 44 -2.47 -11.51 18.25
N GLU A 45 -1.73 -12.46 17.67
CA GLU A 45 -0.82 -13.34 18.41
C GLU A 45 0.43 -12.61 18.96
N ARG A 46 0.79 -11.45 18.41
CA ARG A 46 2.07 -10.75 18.68
C ARG A 46 1.91 -9.35 19.23
N VAL A 47 0.74 -8.75 19.06
CA VAL A 47 0.44 -7.38 19.43
C VAL A 47 -0.70 -7.41 20.43
N LYS A 48 -0.47 -6.84 21.61
CA LYS A 48 -1.49 -6.74 22.66
C LYS A 48 -2.54 -5.68 22.26
N ASN A 49 -3.82 -6.05 22.29
CA ASN A 49 -4.95 -5.13 22.03
C ASN A 49 -4.79 -4.30 20.74
N PRO A 50 -4.63 -4.93 19.55
CA PRO A 50 -4.51 -4.19 18.31
C PRO A 50 -5.86 -3.57 17.90
N THR A 51 -5.81 -2.34 17.37
CA THR A 51 -6.97 -1.69 16.75
C THR A 51 -6.76 -1.62 15.25
N PHE A 52 -7.73 -2.13 14.49
CA PHE A 52 -7.64 -2.24 13.04
C PHE A 52 -8.38 -1.12 12.31
N PHE A 53 -7.67 -0.46 11.39
CA PHE A 53 -8.20 0.59 10.53
C PHE A 53 -8.14 0.15 9.07
N VAL A 54 -9.29 0.08 8.40
CA VAL A 54 -9.40 -0.33 7.00
C VAL A 54 -9.35 0.89 6.07
N PHE A 55 -8.61 0.76 4.97
CA PHE A 55 -8.46 1.75 3.90
C PHE A 55 -8.62 1.10 2.52
N GLY A 56 -9.02 1.90 1.52
CA GLY A 56 -9.08 1.47 0.11
C GLY A 56 -10.33 0.67 -0.31
N ALA A 57 -11.18 0.31 0.64
CA ALA A 57 -12.47 -0.31 0.37
C ALA A 57 -13.60 0.75 0.40
N THR A 58 -13.85 1.33 -0.77
CA THR A 58 -14.86 2.39 -0.97
C THR A 58 -16.25 1.84 -1.32
N ASP A 59 -16.34 0.55 -1.65
CA ASP A 59 -17.58 -0.17 -1.90
C ASP A 59 -18.28 -0.49 -0.57
N SER A 60 -19.40 0.18 -0.31
CA SER A 60 -20.17 0.03 0.93
C SER A 60 -20.71 -1.38 1.13
N ASP A 61 -21.13 -2.06 0.06
CA ASP A 61 -21.70 -3.41 0.15
C ASP A 61 -20.62 -4.42 0.49
N PHE A 62 -19.42 -4.24 -0.07
CA PHE A 62 -18.27 -5.06 0.30
C PHE A 62 -17.86 -4.83 1.75
N ILE A 63 -17.75 -3.57 2.19
CA ILE A 63 -17.37 -3.25 3.57
C ILE A 63 -18.35 -3.83 4.59
N GLN A 64 -19.66 -3.75 4.33
CA GLN A 64 -20.67 -4.29 5.23
C GLN A 64 -20.58 -5.82 5.38
N LYS A 65 -20.07 -6.52 4.36
CA LYS A 65 -19.93 -7.99 4.34
C LYS A 65 -18.50 -8.45 4.67
N LEU A 66 -17.58 -7.51 4.90
CA LEU A 66 -16.18 -7.83 5.14
C LEU A 66 -16.04 -8.46 6.53
N ASP A 67 -15.64 -9.73 6.56
CA ASP A 67 -15.35 -10.45 7.80
C ASP A 67 -13.83 -10.71 7.94
N LEU A 68 -13.20 -9.95 8.84
CA LEU A 68 -11.80 -10.11 9.20
C LEU A 68 -11.60 -10.99 10.45
N GLY A 69 -12.68 -11.50 11.06
CA GLY A 69 -12.65 -12.20 12.34
C GLY A 69 -12.40 -11.27 13.55
N VAL A 70 -12.40 -9.96 13.33
CA VAL A 70 -12.16 -8.91 14.34
C VAL A 70 -13.01 -7.68 14.03
N SER A 71 -13.24 -6.86 15.06
CA SER A 71 -13.75 -5.50 14.83
C SER A 71 -12.69 -4.64 14.14
N PHE A 72 -13.17 -3.79 13.24
CA PHE A 72 -12.35 -2.80 12.55
C PHE A 72 -13.17 -1.53 12.33
N GLU A 73 -12.46 -0.44 12.06
CA GLU A 73 -13.08 0.82 11.63
C GLU A 73 -12.63 1.16 10.22
N ASN A 74 -13.57 1.55 9.35
CA ASN A 74 -13.23 2.06 8.03
C ASN A 74 -12.85 3.54 8.13
N LEU A 75 -11.58 3.86 7.89
CA LEU A 75 -11.04 5.23 7.91
C LEU A 75 -10.71 5.78 6.52
N GLY A 76 -10.94 4.99 5.46
CA GLY A 76 -10.70 5.40 4.09
C GLY A 76 -11.60 6.56 3.64
N GLU A 77 -11.12 7.36 2.69
CA GLU A 77 -11.96 8.36 2.03
C GLU A 77 -13.07 7.67 1.22
N SER A 78 -14.32 8.10 1.41
CA SER A 78 -15.46 7.61 0.61
C SER A 78 -15.42 8.12 -0.83
N HIS A 79 -14.87 9.31 -1.04
CA HIS A 79 -14.77 9.97 -2.34
C HIS A 79 -13.33 10.40 -2.61
N ILE A 80 -12.60 9.58 -3.37
CA ILE A 80 -11.22 9.85 -3.74
C ILE A 80 -11.16 10.84 -4.90
N THR A 81 -10.41 11.93 -4.73
CA THR A 81 -10.11 12.97 -5.71
C THR A 81 -8.60 13.15 -5.86
N ALA A 82 -8.17 13.90 -6.87
CA ALA A 82 -6.75 14.23 -7.06
C ALA A 82 -6.13 14.92 -5.83
N ASP A 83 -6.95 15.65 -5.07
CA ASP A 83 -6.52 16.48 -3.95
C ASP A 83 -6.57 15.76 -2.60
N ASN A 84 -7.25 14.62 -2.48
CA ASN A 84 -7.33 13.89 -1.21
C ASN A 84 -6.77 12.46 -1.28
N GLN A 85 -6.41 11.94 -2.46
CA GLN A 85 -5.88 10.58 -2.64
C GLN A 85 -4.63 10.28 -1.81
N HIS A 86 -3.91 11.30 -1.34
CA HIS A 86 -2.72 11.15 -0.51
C HIS A 86 -3.04 11.06 0.99
N HIS A 87 -4.24 11.45 1.42
CA HIS A 87 -4.65 11.43 2.83
C HIS A 87 -4.61 10.03 3.41
N ASP A 88 -5.19 9.04 2.72
CA ASP A 88 -5.25 7.67 3.24
C ASP A 88 -3.86 7.05 3.36
N MET A 89 -2.98 7.29 2.38
CA MET A 89 -1.57 6.89 2.47
C MET A 89 -0.86 7.53 3.67
N PHE A 90 -1.10 8.83 3.92
CA PHE A 90 -0.56 9.49 5.09
C PHE A 90 -1.07 8.84 6.39
N LEU A 91 -2.38 8.60 6.50
CA LEU A 91 -3.00 7.97 7.66
C LEU A 91 -2.46 6.55 7.91
N MET A 92 -2.35 5.74 6.85
CA MET A 92 -1.72 4.42 6.90
C MET A 92 -0.26 4.51 7.36
N SER A 93 0.50 5.50 6.87
CA SER A 93 1.90 5.74 7.26
C SER A 93 2.08 6.19 8.71
N ALA A 94 1.02 6.69 9.37
CA ALA A 94 1.05 7.06 10.77
C ALA A 94 0.81 5.87 11.73
N CYS A 95 0.22 4.78 11.24
CA CYS A 95 -0.05 3.58 12.05
C CYS A 95 1.25 2.86 12.46
N LYS A 96 1.20 2.07 13.54
CA LYS A 96 2.36 1.34 14.09
C LYS A 96 2.63 0.00 13.39
N TYR A 97 1.58 -0.65 12.89
CA TYR A 97 1.65 -1.91 12.15
C TYR A 97 0.89 -1.81 10.83
N GLY A 98 1.19 -2.69 9.87
CA GLY A 98 0.56 -2.66 8.55
C GLY A 98 0.26 -4.03 7.97
N ILE A 99 -0.93 -4.17 7.39
CA ILE A 99 -1.33 -5.28 6.51
C ILE A 99 -1.59 -4.67 5.14
N ILE A 100 -0.68 -4.92 4.19
CA ILE A 100 -0.74 -4.30 2.86
C ILE A 100 -1.49 -5.19 1.86
N ALA A 101 -2.03 -4.57 0.82
CA ALA A 101 -2.42 -5.28 -0.39
C ALA A 101 -1.21 -5.49 -1.31
N ASN A 102 -1.41 -6.23 -2.41
CA ASN A 102 -0.51 -6.33 -3.56
C ASN A 102 -0.50 -5.03 -4.38
N SER A 103 -0.30 -3.90 -3.72
CA SER A 103 -0.43 -2.57 -4.27
C SER A 103 0.74 -1.71 -3.82
N THR A 104 1.39 -1.03 -4.77
CA THR A 104 2.46 -0.07 -4.50
C THR A 104 1.99 1.08 -3.61
N TYR A 105 0.71 1.42 -3.64
CA TYR A 105 0.11 2.44 -2.76
C TYR A 105 0.26 2.09 -1.27
N SER A 106 -0.17 0.89 -0.85
CA SER A 106 0.04 0.43 0.52
C SER A 106 1.47 0.04 0.83
N TRP A 107 2.25 -0.35 -0.18
CA TRP A 107 3.68 -0.57 -0.03
C TRP A 107 4.38 0.72 0.41
N TRP A 108 4.14 1.83 -0.30
CA TRP A 108 4.67 3.14 0.07
C TRP A 108 4.16 3.60 1.43
N ALA A 109 2.88 3.41 1.73
CA ALA A 109 2.34 3.75 3.04
C ALA A 109 3.01 2.96 4.19
N ALA A 110 3.37 1.70 3.98
CA ALA A 110 4.09 0.89 4.96
C ALA A 110 5.56 1.32 5.10
N TYR A 111 6.18 1.70 3.99
CA TYR A 111 7.59 2.05 3.92
C TYR A 111 7.88 3.47 4.42
N LEU A 112 6.94 4.39 4.20
CA LEU A 112 7.05 5.80 4.55
C LEU A 112 6.48 6.09 5.95
N GLY A 113 6.90 7.23 6.51
CA GLY A 113 6.38 7.75 7.77
C GLY A 113 6.96 7.05 8.99
N ARG A 114 6.11 6.74 9.97
CA ARG A 114 6.52 6.08 11.21
C ARG A 114 7.11 4.70 10.89
N GLN A 115 8.27 4.39 11.44
CA GLN A 115 8.83 3.03 11.36
C GLN A 115 7.82 2.03 11.91
N LYS A 116 7.47 1.05 11.08
CA LYS A 116 6.52 0.00 11.41
C LYS A 116 7.23 -1.11 12.18
N ASP A 117 6.60 -1.63 13.22
CA ASP A 117 7.14 -2.75 13.99
C ASP A 117 6.89 -4.08 13.26
N ILE A 118 5.73 -4.22 12.62
CA ILE A 118 5.37 -5.38 11.78
C ILE A 118 4.67 -4.86 10.52
N VAL A 119 5.15 -5.32 9.37
CA VAL A 119 4.44 -5.19 8.09
C VAL A 119 4.21 -6.58 7.53
N ILE A 120 2.96 -6.87 7.19
CA ILE A 120 2.53 -8.10 6.56
C ILE A 120 2.17 -7.82 5.10
N ALA A 121 2.77 -8.58 4.20
CA ALA A 121 2.55 -8.53 2.77
C ALA A 121 2.04 -9.88 2.23
N PRO A 122 1.28 -9.89 1.12
CA PRO A 122 0.93 -11.13 0.47
C PRO A 122 2.16 -11.75 -0.20
N SER A 123 2.28 -13.08 -0.15
CA SER A 123 3.37 -13.78 -0.85
C SER A 123 3.25 -13.65 -2.38
N GLY A 124 2.01 -13.56 -2.89
CA GLY A 124 1.69 -13.27 -4.28
C GLY A 124 1.45 -11.77 -4.49
N TRP A 125 2.14 -11.18 -5.46
CA TRP A 125 1.99 -9.76 -5.79
C TRP A 125 1.08 -9.57 -7.02
N ILE A 126 1.61 -9.71 -8.23
CA ILE A 126 0.86 -9.70 -9.50
C ILE A 126 1.29 -10.93 -10.33
N PRO A 127 0.57 -11.35 -11.39
CA PRO A 127 0.93 -12.52 -12.21
C PRO A 127 2.14 -12.25 -13.12
N VAL A 128 3.23 -11.76 -12.52
CA VAL A 128 4.51 -11.47 -13.17
C VAL A 128 5.58 -12.11 -12.31
N GLU A 129 6.40 -12.94 -12.94
CA GLU A 129 7.52 -13.60 -12.30
C GLU A 129 8.45 -12.57 -11.63
N GLY A 130 8.89 -12.85 -10.41
CA GLY A 130 9.75 -11.94 -9.64
C GLY A 130 9.06 -10.69 -9.08
N SER A 131 7.78 -10.46 -9.33
CA SER A 131 7.07 -9.28 -8.81
C SER A 131 7.07 -9.18 -7.28
N SER A 132 7.12 -10.29 -6.56
CA SER A 132 7.20 -10.33 -5.10
C SER A 132 8.58 -9.93 -4.54
N GLN A 133 9.60 -9.72 -5.38
CA GLN A 133 10.91 -9.20 -4.96
C GLN A 133 10.86 -7.75 -4.47
N ILE A 134 9.76 -7.02 -4.73
CA ILE A 134 9.49 -5.71 -4.15
C ILE A 134 9.31 -5.75 -2.63
N ILE A 135 8.95 -6.91 -2.07
CA ILE A 135 8.68 -7.05 -0.64
C ILE A 135 10.02 -7.13 0.12
N PRO A 136 10.31 -6.19 1.03
CA PRO A 136 11.49 -6.25 1.89
C PRO A 136 11.59 -7.59 2.65
N LYS A 137 12.82 -8.06 2.88
CA LYS A 137 13.05 -9.36 3.53
C LYS A 137 12.54 -9.39 4.98
N GLU A 138 12.61 -8.26 5.64
CA GLU A 138 12.12 -8.00 6.99
C GLU A 138 10.59 -7.98 7.11
N TRP A 139 9.85 -7.90 6.00
CA TRP A 139 8.38 -7.96 6.04
C TRP A 139 7.90 -9.41 6.05
N ILE A 140 6.83 -9.64 6.82
CA ILE A 140 6.23 -10.96 6.95
C ILE A 140 5.40 -11.26 5.71
N LYS A 141 5.65 -12.40 5.07
CA LYS A 141 4.88 -12.84 3.90
C LYS A 141 3.87 -13.90 4.30
N ILE A 142 2.60 -13.68 3.96
CA ILE A 142 1.53 -14.65 4.15
C ILE A 142 1.09 -15.23 2.81
N GLU A 143 0.93 -16.55 2.78
CA GLU A 143 0.55 -17.27 1.58
C GLU A 143 -0.86 -16.91 1.09
N THR A 144 -0.94 -16.56 -0.19
CA THR A 144 -2.18 -16.32 -0.93
C THR A 144 -2.62 -17.59 -1.66
N VAL A 145 -3.89 -17.99 -1.53
CA VAL A 145 -4.44 -19.23 -2.12
C VAL A 145 -4.29 -19.26 -3.65
N LYS A 146 -4.49 -18.13 -4.32
CA LYS A 146 -4.20 -17.98 -5.74
C LYS A 146 -2.69 -17.88 -5.94
N LYS A 147 -2.07 -18.96 -6.44
CA LYS A 147 -0.81 -18.83 -7.18
C LYS A 147 -1.13 -18.05 -8.46
N LEU A 148 -0.81 -16.75 -8.47
CA LEU A 148 -1.01 -15.86 -9.62
C LEU A 148 -0.27 -16.34 -10.91
N HIS A 149 0.53 -17.40 -10.84
CA HIS A 149 1.25 -18.02 -11.96
C HIS A 149 0.37 -18.88 -12.89
N ASN A 150 -0.89 -19.16 -12.56
CA ASN A 150 -1.77 -20.02 -13.36
C ASN A 150 -2.75 -19.28 -14.27
N TYR A 151 -2.69 -17.96 -14.35
CA TYR A 151 -3.48 -17.22 -15.34
C TYR A 151 -2.75 -17.23 -16.69
N PRO A 152 -3.42 -17.61 -17.80
CA PRO A 152 -2.84 -17.41 -19.11
C PRO A 152 -2.52 -15.92 -19.25
N ILE A 153 -1.24 -15.62 -19.48
CA ILE A 153 -0.81 -14.28 -19.89
C ILE A 153 -1.69 -13.92 -21.10
N PRO A 154 -2.47 -12.82 -21.06
CA PRO A 154 -3.25 -12.40 -22.21
C PRO A 154 -2.32 -12.37 -23.42
N ASN A 155 -2.74 -13.03 -24.50
CA ASN A 155 -1.93 -13.21 -25.69
C ASN A 155 -1.65 -11.83 -26.32
N LEU A 156 -0.57 -11.18 -25.89
CA LEU A 156 -0.11 -9.86 -26.36
C LEU A 156 0.41 -9.89 -27.82
N LYS A 157 0.18 -11.00 -28.55
CA LYS A 157 0.77 -11.27 -29.86
C LYS A 157 0.26 -10.40 -31.02
N ASN A 158 -0.76 -9.55 -30.79
CA ASN A 158 -1.29 -8.67 -31.85
C ASN A 158 -1.09 -7.16 -31.57
N ASN A 159 -0.03 -6.78 -30.87
CA ASN A 159 0.37 -5.37 -30.78
C ASN A 159 1.74 -5.17 -31.46
N PRO A 160 1.86 -4.39 -32.56
CA PRO A 160 3.09 -4.25 -33.34
C PRO A 160 4.24 -3.54 -32.59
N HIS A 161 4.06 -3.15 -31.33
CA HIS A 161 5.11 -2.61 -30.49
C HIS A 161 5.52 -3.64 -29.42
N LYS A 162 6.58 -4.41 -29.70
CA LYS A 162 7.32 -5.19 -28.68
C LYS A 162 7.82 -4.22 -27.61
N LYS A 163 7.06 -4.04 -26.52
CA LYS A 163 7.51 -3.28 -25.34
C LYS A 163 8.63 -4.07 -24.64
N PRO A 164 9.74 -3.43 -24.24
CA PRO A 164 10.81 -4.13 -23.54
C PRO A 164 10.32 -4.63 -22.18
N SER A 165 10.74 -5.83 -21.81
CA SER A 165 10.47 -6.42 -20.49
C SER A 165 10.97 -5.49 -19.38
N TYR A 166 10.16 -5.32 -18.34
CA TYR A 166 10.52 -4.55 -17.16
C TYR A 166 11.68 -5.26 -16.44
N SER A 167 12.90 -4.74 -16.60
CA SER A 167 14.09 -5.43 -16.09
C SER A 167 14.29 -5.19 -14.59
N PRO A 168 14.78 -6.19 -13.83
CA PRO A 168 15.16 -6.02 -12.42
C PRO A 168 16.13 -4.84 -12.21
N LYS A 169 16.95 -4.54 -13.21
CA LYS A 169 17.88 -3.40 -13.21
C LYS A 169 17.16 -2.04 -13.25
N ARG A 170 16.03 -1.94 -13.95
CA ARG A 170 15.20 -0.73 -14.01
C ARG A 170 14.38 -0.54 -12.73
N PHE A 171 13.84 -1.63 -12.19
CA PHE A 171 13.19 -1.64 -10.88
C PHE A 171 14.13 -1.20 -9.74
N LEU A 172 15.33 -1.79 -9.64
CA LEU A 172 16.34 -1.38 -8.65
C LEU A 172 16.81 0.07 -8.84
N LYS A 173 16.77 0.60 -10.07
CA LYS A 173 17.14 1.99 -10.34
C LYS A 173 16.08 2.95 -9.83
N ASN A 174 14.79 2.64 -10.01
CA ASN A 174 13.69 3.42 -9.44
C ASN A 174 13.71 3.33 -7.90
N LEU A 175 13.90 2.14 -7.34
CA LEU A 175 14.02 1.95 -5.88
C LEU A 175 15.21 2.72 -5.28
N ARG A 176 16.36 2.76 -5.98
CA ARG A 176 17.53 3.57 -5.58
C ARG A 176 17.31 5.07 -5.77
N TYR A 177 16.52 5.49 -6.75
CA TYR A 177 16.17 6.89 -6.97
C TYR A 177 15.28 7.39 -5.83
N LEU A 178 14.30 6.59 -5.46
CA LEU A 178 13.44 6.78 -4.29
C LEU A 178 14.19 6.76 -2.96
N ALA A 179 15.14 5.84 -2.79
CA ALA A 179 15.99 5.77 -1.59
C ALA A 179 17.07 6.86 -1.52
N ARG A 180 17.35 7.59 -2.62
CA ARG A 180 18.26 8.75 -2.64
C ARG A 180 17.60 10.01 -2.08
N TYR A 181 16.27 10.09 -2.12
CA TYR A 181 15.55 11.04 -1.30
C TYR A 181 15.52 10.46 0.10
N ASP A 182 16.48 10.86 0.93
CA ASP A 182 16.64 10.40 2.29
C ASP A 182 15.45 10.89 3.15
N ILE A 183 14.33 10.16 3.08
CA ILE A 183 13.12 10.46 3.85
C ILE A 183 13.36 10.22 5.36
N LYS A 184 14.48 9.61 5.76
CA LYS A 184 14.83 9.47 7.18
C LYS A 184 15.23 10.80 7.82
N GLU A 185 15.93 11.68 7.11
CA GLU A 185 16.34 12.99 7.67
C GLU A 185 15.15 13.97 7.76
N SER A 186 14.25 13.96 6.77
CA SER A 186 13.06 14.81 6.82
C SER A 186 12.04 14.33 7.87
N VAL A 187 11.90 13.02 8.09
CA VAL A 187 10.99 12.47 9.11
C VAL A 187 11.49 12.66 10.55
N SER A 188 12.81 12.65 10.80
CA SER A 188 13.34 12.95 12.14
C SER A 188 13.11 14.40 12.56
N GLN A 189 13.14 15.35 11.61
CA GLN A 189 12.77 16.75 11.88
C GLN A 189 11.24 16.91 12.03
N LEU A 190 10.43 16.13 11.31
CA LEU A 190 8.97 16.16 11.39
C LEU A 190 8.41 15.68 12.74
N MET A 191 9.12 14.82 13.47
CA MET A 191 8.69 14.33 14.80
C MET A 191 8.79 15.39 15.91
N GLN A 192 9.49 16.52 15.69
CA GLN A 192 9.59 17.62 16.65
C GLN A 192 8.74 18.85 16.31
N TYR A 193 8.13 18.92 15.12
CA TYR A 193 7.37 20.09 14.69
C TYR A 193 5.86 19.88 14.81
N GLN A 194 5.18 20.81 15.49
CA GLN A 194 3.73 20.94 15.42
C GLN A 194 3.31 21.09 13.94
N PHE A 195 2.57 20.11 13.45
CA PHE A 195 2.26 19.94 12.03
C PHE A 195 1.34 21.05 11.49
N SER A 196 1.87 21.87 10.59
CA SER A 196 1.08 22.85 9.82
C SER A 196 0.54 22.22 8.52
N PRO A 197 -0.59 22.73 7.97
CA PRO A 197 -1.19 22.24 6.71
C PRO A 197 -0.23 22.19 5.51
N GLN A 198 0.79 23.05 5.48
CA GLN A 198 1.77 23.17 4.41
C GLN A 198 2.60 21.88 4.21
N ILE A 199 2.82 21.10 5.28
CA ILE A 199 3.65 19.89 5.25
C ILE A 199 2.89 18.71 4.61
N ALA A 200 1.58 18.63 4.83
CA ALA A 200 0.73 17.62 4.18
C ALA A 200 0.68 17.87 2.66
N GLU A 201 0.61 19.13 2.23
CA GLU A 201 0.69 19.52 0.82
C GLU A 201 2.05 19.16 0.19
N ASN A 202 3.16 19.33 0.92
CA ASN A 202 4.50 18.96 0.43
C ASN A 202 4.67 17.44 0.28
N PHE A 203 4.19 16.65 1.25
CA PHE A 203 4.21 15.18 1.15
C PHE A 203 3.32 14.69 0.00
N ALA A 204 2.16 15.31 -0.18
CA ALA A 204 1.25 15.05 -1.28
C ALA A 204 1.88 15.37 -2.64
N ALA A 205 2.59 16.49 -2.76
CA ALA A 205 3.29 16.89 -3.98
C ALA A 205 4.43 15.91 -4.30
N MET A 206 5.25 15.54 -3.30
CA MET A 206 6.34 14.58 -3.47
C MET A 206 5.83 13.21 -3.92
N LEU A 207 4.75 12.70 -3.31
CA LEU A 207 4.14 11.43 -3.72
C LEU A 207 3.39 11.52 -5.04
N ARG A 208 2.75 12.66 -5.33
CA ARG A 208 2.09 12.90 -6.61
C ARG A 208 3.10 12.94 -7.74
N ASP A 209 4.25 13.58 -7.56
CA ASP A 209 5.32 13.60 -8.54
C ASP A 209 5.98 12.22 -8.68
N GLU A 210 6.12 11.46 -7.60
CA GLU A 210 6.66 10.11 -7.65
C GLU A 210 5.70 9.10 -8.31
N ILE A 211 4.40 9.16 -8.00
CA ILE A 211 3.35 8.35 -8.63
C ILE A 211 3.13 8.79 -10.08
N LYS A 212 3.20 10.10 -10.37
CA LYS A 212 3.24 10.61 -11.75
C LYS A 212 4.47 10.11 -12.48
N ASN A 213 5.64 10.02 -11.86
CA ASN A 213 6.82 9.46 -12.54
C ASN A 213 6.70 7.94 -12.80
N ASP A 214 5.86 7.22 -12.05
CA ASP A 214 5.53 5.81 -12.32
C ASP A 214 4.45 5.61 -13.42
N TRP A 215 3.60 6.61 -13.71
CA TRP A 215 2.52 6.51 -14.73
C TRP A 215 2.66 7.46 -15.94
N ASP A 216 3.31 8.61 -15.81
CA ASP A 216 3.47 9.66 -16.83
C ASP A 216 4.82 9.59 -17.60
N ILE A 217 5.73 8.66 -17.27
CA ILE A 217 6.81 8.24 -18.21
C ILE A 217 6.34 7.08 -19.11
N ILE A 218 5.05 7.12 -19.46
CA ILE A 218 4.49 6.48 -20.66
C ILE A 218 4.23 7.60 -21.69
N THR A 219 5.28 8.29 -22.09
CA THR A 219 5.34 8.88 -23.43
C THR A 219 6.58 8.32 -24.13
N PRO A 220 6.42 7.71 -25.32
CA PRO A 220 7.55 7.16 -26.06
C PRO A 220 8.44 8.33 -26.53
N PRO A 221 9.78 8.25 -26.40
CA PRO A 221 10.63 9.15 -27.17
C PRO A 221 10.50 8.80 -28.66
N LYS A 222 10.47 9.84 -29.50
CA LYS A 222 10.12 9.84 -30.94
C LYS A 222 10.61 8.64 -31.74
#